data_AF-A0A323V641-F1
#
_entry.id   AF-A0A323V641-F1
#
_cell.length_a   1.000
_cell.length_b   1.000
_cell.length_c   1.000
_cell.angle_alpha   90.00
_cell.angle_beta   90.00
_cell.angle_gamma   90.00
#
_symmetry.space_group_name_H-M   'P 1'
#
loop_
_entity.id
_entity.type
_entity.pdbx_description
1 polymer ?
#
loop_
_entity_poly.entity_id
_entity_poly.type
_entity_poly.pdbx_seq_one_letter_code
_entity_poly.pdbx_strand_id
1 'polypeptide(L)'
;MPASGVKSRPAHRCTECGYTSPKWVGRCPECQAWGSIAEVGAASSSPLRSVSAGPVTAKARPIGQVELAGARAVPTGIPEFDRVLGGGLVPGAVLLVAGEPGVGKSTLLLEVAHKVAETNGPTLVVSGEESAAQVRLRAERIGALHDQLYLAAETDLSAVLSHVEDVNPSLLVLDSVQTVRSPAVDGTDGGATQVRAVASALTGVAKSRGMTTILVGHVTKDGAIAGPRALEHLVDVVISFDGERHSTLRMVRATKNRFGPADEIGCFEIGDTGVVGVPDPSHLFVSRRSAPVPGSCVTVTMEGSRPLLAEVQALVATSGGGGSPRRAVSGLDSQRVAMVNAVVERRGGVKLAEADVFAASVGGVRIVEPAADLALALAIASAAKDRPLPLGVIALGEVGLSGEIRRVGGMGRRLAEAARQGYTAALVPEDSGPAPKGMRLIEVPDLGAAFTRLW
;
A
#
# COMPACT_ATOMS: atom_id res chain seq x y z
N MET A 1 18.21 82.88 -25.60
CA MET A 1 18.34 81.44 -25.94
C MET A 1 18.17 80.62 -24.67
N PRO A 2 17.06 79.89 -24.46
CA PRO A 2 16.96 78.95 -23.35
C PRO A 2 17.44 77.55 -23.75
N ALA A 3 17.81 76.80 -22.73
CA ALA A 3 18.72 75.66 -22.71
C ALA A 3 18.18 74.34 -23.28
N SER A 4 19.11 73.52 -23.76
CA SER A 4 18.97 72.15 -24.21
C SER A 4 18.46 71.21 -23.10
N GLY A 5 17.35 70.51 -23.37
CA GLY A 5 16.70 69.59 -22.45
C GLY A 5 17.54 68.36 -22.11
N VAL A 6 17.51 67.99 -20.83
CA VAL A 6 18.11 66.77 -20.26
C VAL A 6 17.41 65.54 -20.85
N LYS A 7 18.15 64.68 -21.56
CA LYS A 7 17.65 63.36 -22.00
C LYS A 7 17.50 62.46 -20.77
N SER A 8 16.27 62.02 -20.47
CA SER A 8 16.01 61.07 -19.40
C SER A 8 16.65 59.71 -19.69
N ARG A 9 17.34 59.15 -18.70
CA ARG A 9 17.84 57.76 -18.77
C ARG A 9 16.64 56.81 -18.88
N PRO A 10 16.67 55.80 -19.76
CA PRO A 10 15.59 54.82 -19.84
C PRO A 10 15.51 54.01 -18.53
N ALA A 11 14.32 53.95 -17.93
CA ALA A 11 14.08 53.28 -16.65
C ALA A 11 13.93 51.76 -16.79
N HIS A 12 13.61 51.22 -17.97
CA HIS A 12 13.41 49.79 -18.18
C HIS A 12 14.10 49.26 -19.43
N ARG A 13 14.58 48.00 -19.39
CA ARG A 13 15.25 47.29 -20.47
C ARG A 13 14.75 45.84 -20.56
N CYS A 14 14.50 45.36 -21.77
CA CYS A 14 14.21 43.95 -22.04
C CYS A 14 15.47 43.10 -21.83
N THR A 15 15.39 42.06 -21.03
CA THR A 15 16.48 41.11 -20.76
C THR A 15 16.78 40.20 -21.95
N GLU A 16 15.84 40.05 -22.90
CA GLU A 16 15.97 39.15 -24.05
C GLU A 16 16.56 39.85 -25.29
N CYS A 17 16.01 41.01 -25.68
CA CYS A 17 16.42 41.70 -26.92
C CYS A 17 17.10 43.06 -26.68
N GLY A 18 17.18 43.52 -25.43
CA GLY A 18 17.82 44.78 -25.09
C GLY A 18 16.99 46.05 -25.35
N TYR A 19 15.74 45.93 -25.84
CA TYR A 19 14.81 47.06 -26.02
C TYR A 19 14.70 47.91 -24.74
N THR A 20 14.83 49.23 -24.84
CA THR A 20 14.73 50.13 -23.69
C THR A 20 13.51 51.02 -23.74
N SER A 21 12.82 51.18 -22.61
CA SER A 21 11.63 52.02 -22.47
C SER A 21 11.73 52.90 -21.21
N PRO A 22 11.22 54.15 -21.25
CA PRO A 22 11.10 55.00 -20.05
C PRO A 22 9.95 54.60 -19.12
N LYS A 23 9.03 53.73 -19.55
CA LYS A 23 7.90 53.23 -18.75
C LYS A 23 7.81 51.71 -18.81
N TRP A 24 7.39 51.09 -17.71
CA TRP A 24 7.15 49.65 -17.67
C TRP A 24 6.06 49.25 -18.67
N VAL A 25 6.32 48.19 -19.42
CA VAL A 25 5.36 47.56 -20.32
C VAL A 25 5.42 46.05 -20.08
N GLY A 26 4.28 45.40 -19.82
CA GLY A 26 4.25 43.98 -19.43
C GLY A 26 4.72 43.00 -20.52
N ARG A 27 4.74 43.45 -21.78
CA ARG A 27 5.21 42.72 -22.96
C ARG A 27 6.16 43.59 -23.76
N CYS A 28 7.31 43.05 -24.15
CA CYS A 28 8.28 43.77 -24.98
C CYS A 28 7.69 44.07 -26.38
N PRO A 29 7.71 45.33 -26.87
CA PRO A 29 7.19 45.66 -28.21
C PRO A 29 8.01 45.07 -29.35
N GLU A 30 9.31 44.83 -29.13
CA GLU A 30 10.25 44.42 -30.17
C GLU A 30 10.30 42.89 -30.31
N CYS A 31 10.55 42.15 -29.22
CA CYS A 31 10.62 40.68 -29.26
C CYS A 31 9.32 39.99 -28.82
N GLN A 32 8.30 40.75 -28.42
CA GLN A 32 6.98 40.23 -28.01
C GLN A 32 7.00 39.30 -26.77
N ALA A 33 8.13 39.21 -26.05
CA ALA A 33 8.27 38.41 -24.83
C ALA A 33 7.58 39.07 -23.62
N TRP A 34 6.82 38.27 -22.86
CA TRP A 34 6.18 38.67 -21.60
C TRP A 34 7.14 38.56 -20.41
N GLY A 35 7.03 39.47 -19.44
CA GLY A 35 7.84 39.44 -18.21
C GLY A 35 9.34 39.69 -18.39
N SER A 36 9.79 40.01 -19.60
CA SER A 36 11.20 40.22 -19.95
C SER A 36 11.68 41.65 -19.73
N ILE A 37 10.79 42.60 -19.46
CA ILE A 37 11.15 43.99 -19.18
C ILE A 37 11.59 44.08 -17.73
N ALA A 38 12.77 44.63 -17.45
CA ALA A 38 13.31 44.83 -16.09
C ALA A 38 13.77 46.28 -15.91
N GLU A 39 13.77 46.79 -14.68
CA GLU A 39 14.23 48.16 -14.41
C GLU A 39 15.76 48.28 -14.54
N VAL A 40 16.23 49.32 -15.24
CA VAL A 40 17.67 49.56 -15.48
C VAL A 40 18.31 50.02 -14.17
N GLY A 41 18.92 49.06 -13.46
CA GLY A 41 19.50 49.28 -12.14
C GLY A 41 18.88 48.44 -11.03
N ALA A 42 17.75 47.78 -11.27
CA ALA A 42 17.38 46.63 -10.46
C ALA A 42 18.47 45.58 -10.66
N ALA A 43 19.05 45.12 -9.55
CA ALA A 43 20.08 44.10 -9.55
C ALA A 43 19.66 43.02 -10.54
N SER A 44 20.45 42.87 -11.62
CA SER A 44 20.24 41.83 -12.61
C SER A 44 19.97 40.55 -11.85
N SER A 45 18.90 39.84 -12.22
CA SER A 45 18.76 38.42 -11.93
C SER A 45 20.15 37.80 -11.99
N SER A 46 20.68 37.50 -10.80
CA SER A 46 22.05 37.04 -10.66
C SER A 46 22.19 35.87 -11.63
N PRO A 47 23.19 35.86 -12.54
CA PRO A 47 23.53 34.62 -13.22
C PRO A 47 23.66 33.60 -12.11
N LEU A 48 22.90 32.49 -12.17
CA LEU A 48 22.87 31.43 -11.16
C LEU A 48 24.26 31.36 -10.52
N ARG A 49 24.37 31.75 -9.23
CA ARG A 49 25.67 31.82 -8.53
C ARG A 49 26.44 30.57 -8.94
N SER A 50 27.62 30.75 -9.53
CA SER A 50 28.48 29.62 -9.89
C SER A 50 28.65 28.78 -8.64
N VAL A 51 27.99 27.62 -8.61
CA VAL A 51 28.05 26.71 -7.46
C VAL A 51 29.44 26.10 -7.51
N SER A 52 30.34 26.60 -6.67
CA SER A 52 31.68 26.04 -6.53
C SER A 52 31.58 24.71 -5.79
N ALA A 53 32.47 23.78 -6.14
CA ALA A 53 32.59 22.52 -5.43
C ALA A 53 32.87 22.78 -3.94
N GLY A 54 32.00 22.28 -3.08
CA GLY A 54 32.14 22.36 -1.63
C GLY A 54 32.99 21.22 -1.05
N PRO A 55 33.38 21.32 0.23
CA PRO A 55 34.04 20.21 0.93
C PRO A 55 33.11 18.98 0.96
N VAL A 56 33.69 17.80 0.70
CA VAL A 56 32.96 16.52 0.77
C VAL A 56 33.14 15.89 2.15
N THR A 57 32.06 15.37 2.73
CA THR A 57 32.07 14.65 4.03
C THR A 57 32.65 13.24 3.91
N ALA A 58 32.52 12.61 2.75
CA ALA A 58 33.12 11.32 2.43
C ALA A 58 33.68 11.33 1.00
N LYS A 59 34.82 10.66 0.78
CA LYS A 59 35.39 10.49 -0.55
C LYS A 59 34.48 9.60 -1.40
N ALA A 60 34.26 9.99 -2.66
CA ALA A 60 33.63 9.11 -3.64
C ALA A 60 34.49 7.85 -3.81
N ARG A 61 33.83 6.68 -3.78
CA ARG A 61 34.47 5.37 -3.99
C ARG A 61 33.72 4.62 -5.09
N PRO A 62 34.40 3.74 -5.86
CA PRO A 62 33.71 2.79 -6.72
C PRO A 62 32.67 2.00 -5.91
N ILE A 63 31.50 1.75 -6.50
CA ILE A 63 30.37 1.13 -5.78
C ILE A 63 30.72 -0.22 -5.13
N GLY A 64 31.62 -1.00 -5.74
CA GLY A 64 32.09 -2.28 -5.19
C GLY A 64 33.02 -2.18 -3.97
N GLN A 65 33.43 -0.97 -3.58
CA GLN A 65 34.29 -0.71 -2.41
C GLN A 65 33.51 -0.08 -1.24
N VAL A 66 32.17 0.03 -1.36
CA VAL A 66 31.30 0.51 -0.30
C VAL A 66 30.97 -0.66 0.62
N GLU A 67 31.25 -0.52 1.91
CA GLU A 67 30.95 -1.57 2.89
C GLU A 67 29.43 -1.75 3.08
N LEU A 68 28.99 -3.01 3.12
CA LEU A 68 27.57 -3.38 3.23
C LEU A 68 27.09 -3.54 4.67
N ALA A 69 27.99 -3.53 5.67
CA ALA A 69 27.68 -3.92 7.05
C ALA A 69 26.57 -3.05 7.69
N GLY A 70 26.53 -1.76 7.37
CA GLY A 70 25.50 -0.83 7.86
C GLY A 70 24.20 -0.80 7.04
N ALA A 71 24.08 -1.60 5.97
CA ALA A 71 22.95 -1.59 5.06
C ALA A 71 22.10 -2.87 5.12
N ARG A 72 22.46 -3.84 5.97
CA ARG A 72 21.71 -5.10 6.11
C ARG A 72 20.50 -4.92 7.02
N ALA A 73 19.37 -5.48 6.61
CA ALA A 73 18.18 -5.56 7.44
C ALA A 73 18.42 -6.42 8.67
N VAL A 74 17.91 -5.96 9.81
CA VAL A 74 17.94 -6.68 11.09
C VAL A 74 16.50 -7.13 11.39
N PRO A 75 16.25 -8.44 11.59
CA PRO A 75 14.92 -8.94 11.88
C PRO A 75 14.30 -8.25 13.11
N THR A 76 13.00 -7.99 13.04
CA THR A 76 12.21 -7.47 14.16
C THR A 76 11.80 -8.56 15.14
N GLY A 77 11.90 -9.84 14.74
CA GLY A 77 11.35 -10.95 15.52
C GLY A 77 9.87 -11.20 15.23
N ILE A 78 9.26 -10.45 14.32
CA ILE A 78 7.87 -10.63 13.85
C ILE A 78 7.91 -11.05 12.38
N PRO A 79 7.79 -12.36 12.07
CA PRO A 79 8.04 -12.88 10.71
C PRO A 79 7.21 -12.23 9.60
N GLU A 80 5.92 -11.96 9.84
CA GLU A 80 5.05 -11.32 8.85
C GLU A 80 5.43 -9.85 8.61
N PHE A 81 5.97 -9.15 9.62
CA PHE A 81 6.43 -7.77 9.47
C PHE A 81 7.79 -7.74 8.75
N ASP A 82 8.69 -8.65 9.12
CA ASP A 82 9.99 -8.83 8.45
C ASP A 82 9.80 -9.16 6.96
N ARG A 83 8.80 -10.00 6.63
CA ARG A 83 8.41 -10.27 5.24
C ARG A 83 8.06 -8.98 4.49
N VAL A 84 7.16 -8.16 5.04
CA VAL A 84 6.75 -6.88 4.44
C VAL A 84 7.94 -5.95 4.22
N LEU A 85 8.88 -5.93 5.16
CA LEU A 85 10.08 -5.09 5.09
C LEU A 85 11.17 -5.65 4.16
N GLY A 86 11.09 -6.92 3.74
CA GLY A 86 12.13 -7.57 2.94
C GLY A 86 13.29 -8.12 3.77
N GLY A 87 13.05 -8.47 5.04
CA GLY A 87 14.00 -9.12 5.93
C GLY A 87 14.15 -8.47 7.31
N GLY A 88 13.52 -7.31 7.53
CA GLY A 88 13.54 -6.59 8.81
C GLY A 88 13.86 -5.10 8.68
N LEU A 89 14.27 -4.47 9.78
CA LEU A 89 14.57 -3.04 9.86
C LEU A 89 16.00 -2.75 9.39
N VAL A 90 16.16 -1.79 8.48
CA VAL A 90 17.49 -1.35 8.02
C VAL A 90 17.99 -0.20 8.91
N PRO A 91 19.22 -0.28 9.45
CA PRO A 91 19.84 0.82 10.20
C PRO A 91 19.84 2.14 9.41
N GLY A 92 19.43 3.23 10.06
CA GLY A 92 19.34 4.56 9.43
C GLY A 92 18.19 4.76 8.45
N ALA A 93 17.34 3.75 8.25
CA ALA A 93 16.15 3.87 7.42
C ALA A 93 15.01 4.59 8.14
N VAL A 94 14.20 5.31 7.36
CA VAL A 94 12.96 5.91 7.84
C VAL A 94 11.76 5.24 7.19
N LEU A 95 10.85 4.76 8.02
CA LEU A 95 9.61 4.10 7.62
C LEU A 95 8.43 5.00 7.97
N LEU A 96 7.43 5.06 7.09
CA LEU A 96 6.14 5.68 7.35
C LEU A 96 5.08 4.59 7.46
N VAL A 97 4.38 4.52 8.58
CA VAL A 97 3.24 3.63 8.78
C VAL A 97 1.97 4.44 8.73
N ALA A 98 1.20 4.25 7.67
CA ALA A 98 -0.04 4.94 7.39
C ALA A 98 -1.25 4.01 7.57
N GLY A 99 -2.37 4.55 8.04
CA GLY A 99 -3.62 3.79 8.12
C GLY A 99 -4.71 4.53 8.89
N GLU A 100 -5.94 4.03 8.81
CA GLU A 100 -7.08 4.62 9.51
C GLU A 100 -6.85 4.66 11.04
N PRO A 101 -7.37 5.68 11.74
CA PRO A 101 -7.40 5.67 13.21
C PRO A 101 -8.08 4.40 13.74
N GLY A 102 -7.50 3.78 14.77
CA GLY A 102 -8.04 2.56 15.39
C GLY A 102 -7.79 1.25 14.63
N VAL A 103 -7.08 1.27 13.49
CA VAL A 103 -6.78 0.04 12.73
C VAL A 103 -5.80 -0.90 13.46
N GLY A 104 -4.99 -0.36 14.38
CA GLY A 104 -4.05 -1.14 15.20
C GLY A 104 -2.56 -0.76 15.09
N LYS A 105 -2.22 0.33 14.39
CA LYS A 105 -0.83 0.79 14.16
C LYS A 105 0.00 0.85 15.45
N SER A 106 -0.49 1.59 16.45
CA SER A 106 0.20 1.77 17.73
C SER A 106 0.41 0.46 18.48
N THR A 107 -0.50 -0.50 18.32
CA THR A 107 -0.36 -1.81 18.98
C THR A 107 0.69 -2.67 18.27
N LEU A 108 0.70 -2.71 16.93
CA LEU A 108 1.75 -3.41 16.18
C LEU A 108 3.12 -2.79 16.47
N LEU A 109 3.24 -1.46 16.46
CA LEU A 109 4.53 -0.80 16.61
C LEU A 109 5.09 -0.89 18.03
N LEU A 110 4.21 -0.96 19.04
CA LEU A 110 4.63 -1.26 20.40
C LEU A 110 5.17 -2.70 20.51
N GLU A 111 4.53 -3.67 19.86
CA GLU A 111 5.03 -5.05 19.79
C GLU A 111 6.37 -5.14 19.05
N VAL A 112 6.52 -4.42 17.92
CA VAL A 112 7.79 -4.33 17.18
C VAL A 112 8.88 -3.72 18.07
N ALA A 113 8.60 -2.61 18.76
CA ALA A 113 9.57 -1.96 19.64
C ALA A 113 9.98 -2.88 20.80
N HIS A 114 9.02 -3.60 21.39
CA HIS A 114 9.29 -4.61 22.40
C HIS A 114 10.20 -5.72 21.87
N LYS A 115 9.88 -6.35 20.73
CA LYS A 115 10.70 -7.43 20.16
C LYS A 115 12.10 -6.97 19.77
N VAL A 116 12.22 -5.77 19.22
CA VAL A 116 13.53 -5.16 18.92
C VAL A 116 14.30 -4.85 20.21
N ALA A 117 13.63 -4.46 21.29
CA ALA A 117 14.27 -4.25 22.61
C ALA A 117 14.85 -5.54 23.20
N GLU A 118 14.21 -6.70 22.94
CA GLU A 118 14.70 -8.00 23.38
C GLU A 118 15.99 -8.43 22.66
N THR A 119 16.16 -8.09 21.38
CA THR A 119 17.22 -8.68 20.54
C THR A 119 18.24 -7.69 19.98
N ASN A 120 17.86 -6.45 19.72
CA ASN A 120 18.61 -5.50 18.90
C ASN A 120 19.04 -4.22 19.67
N GLY A 121 18.69 -4.12 20.96
CA GLY A 121 19.10 -3.03 21.85
C GLY A 121 17.97 -2.04 22.16
N PRO A 122 18.29 -0.93 22.85
CA PRO A 122 17.29 0.03 23.34
C PRO A 122 16.35 0.53 22.25
N THR A 123 15.07 0.66 22.57
CA THR A 123 14.05 1.25 21.69
C THR A 123 13.36 2.40 22.41
N LEU A 124 12.93 3.40 21.65
CA LEU A 124 12.22 4.57 22.18
C LEU A 124 10.91 4.75 21.44
N VAL A 125 9.81 4.65 22.18
CA VAL A 125 8.47 5.00 21.70
C VAL A 125 8.14 6.40 22.21
N VAL A 126 7.85 7.31 21.29
CA VAL A 126 7.41 8.67 21.60
C VAL A 126 5.97 8.82 21.16
N SER A 127 5.09 9.12 22.11
CA SER A 127 3.68 9.37 21.87
C SER A 127 3.39 10.86 21.98
N GLY A 128 2.75 11.46 20.98
CA GLY A 128 2.18 12.80 21.10
C GLY A 128 0.66 12.81 21.25
N GLU A 129 0.00 11.68 21.02
CA GLU A 129 -1.46 11.54 21.11
C GLU A 129 -1.93 11.05 22.48
N GLU A 130 -1.21 10.11 23.08
CA GLU A 130 -1.57 9.43 24.32
C GLU A 130 -0.58 9.72 25.45
N SER A 131 -1.07 9.73 26.69
CA SER A 131 -0.21 9.82 27.86
C SER A 131 0.64 8.56 28.07
N ALA A 132 1.80 8.71 28.71
CA ALA A 132 2.69 7.59 29.01
C ALA A 132 1.99 6.46 29.80
N ALA A 133 1.09 6.82 30.73
CA ALA A 133 0.31 5.84 31.49
C ALA A 133 -0.64 5.01 30.60
N GLN A 134 -1.28 5.62 29.59
CA GLN A 134 -2.18 4.92 28.67
C GLN A 134 -1.41 3.95 27.77
N VAL A 135 -0.26 4.38 27.24
CA VAL A 135 0.60 3.51 26.42
C VAL A 135 1.14 2.36 27.26
N ARG A 136 1.58 2.61 28.50
CA ARG A 136 2.02 1.56 29.43
C ARG A 136 0.92 0.54 29.72
N LEU A 137 -0.32 0.98 29.99
CA LEU A 137 -1.45 0.05 30.21
C LEU A 137 -1.67 -0.88 29.00
N ARG A 138 -1.51 -0.35 27.78
CA ARG A 138 -1.56 -1.17 26.58
C ARG A 138 -0.39 -2.16 26.50
N ALA A 139 0.82 -1.71 26.82
CA ALA A 139 2.01 -2.55 26.85
C ALA A 139 1.85 -3.72 27.84
N GLU A 140 1.34 -3.45 29.04
CA GLU A 140 1.03 -4.47 30.05
C GLU A 140 0.03 -5.50 29.52
N ARG A 141 -1.04 -5.05 28.85
CA ARG A 141 -2.07 -5.94 28.31
C ARG A 141 -1.54 -6.90 27.26
N ILE A 142 -0.63 -6.45 26.39
CA ILE A 142 -0.05 -7.28 25.32
C ILE A 142 1.23 -8.01 25.75
N GLY A 143 1.65 -7.87 27.01
CA GLY A 143 2.88 -8.50 27.52
C GLY A 143 4.18 -7.89 26.95
N ALA A 144 4.15 -6.62 26.54
CA ALA A 144 5.24 -5.92 25.87
C ALA A 144 6.06 -5.01 26.82
N LEU A 145 6.20 -5.38 28.10
CA LEU A 145 7.06 -4.65 29.03
C LEU A 145 8.49 -5.17 28.98
N HIS A 146 9.46 -4.28 28.82
CA HIS A 146 10.88 -4.62 28.80
C HIS A 146 11.74 -3.46 29.27
N ASP A 147 12.86 -3.74 29.97
CA ASP A 147 13.73 -2.70 30.56
C ASP A 147 14.43 -1.82 29.52
N GLN A 148 14.58 -2.33 28.29
CA GLN A 148 15.14 -1.58 27.15
C GLN A 148 14.08 -0.95 26.24
N LEU A 149 12.80 -1.00 26.62
CA LEU A 149 11.71 -0.29 25.92
C LEU A 149 11.40 1.01 26.66
N TYR A 150 11.89 2.12 26.11
CA TYR A 150 11.71 3.46 26.66
C TYR A 150 10.45 4.11 26.08
N LEU A 151 9.76 4.91 26.89
CA LEU A 151 8.53 5.60 26.51
C LEU A 151 8.59 7.06 26.95
N ALA A 152 8.30 7.98 26.03
CA ALA A 152 8.15 9.40 26.30
C ALA A 152 6.83 9.93 25.72
N ALA A 153 6.25 10.93 26.39
CA ALA A 153 5.06 11.62 25.91
C ALA A 153 5.43 13.07 25.58
N GLU A 154 5.68 13.35 24.30
CA GLU A 154 6.25 14.63 23.85
C GLU A 154 5.56 15.14 22.58
N THR A 155 5.41 16.47 22.51
CA THR A 155 4.84 17.17 21.36
C THR A 155 5.81 18.17 20.72
N ASP A 156 7.01 18.32 21.28
CA ASP A 156 8.04 19.23 20.78
C ASP A 156 9.24 18.45 20.22
N LEU A 157 9.64 18.76 18.99
CA LEU A 157 10.74 18.08 18.31
C LEU A 157 12.06 18.17 19.09
N SER A 158 12.34 19.30 19.75
CA SER A 158 13.58 19.45 20.51
C SER A 158 13.63 18.49 21.69
N ALA A 159 12.50 18.31 22.40
CA ALA A 159 12.39 17.34 23.48
C ALA A 159 12.55 15.90 22.97
N VAL A 160 11.94 15.57 21.83
CA VAL A 160 12.12 14.26 21.19
C VAL A 160 13.60 13.97 20.89
N LEU A 161 14.32 14.97 20.36
CA LEU A 161 15.75 14.82 20.05
C LEU A 161 16.62 14.67 21.31
N SER A 162 16.29 15.35 22.40
CA SER A 162 16.97 15.16 23.70
C SER A 162 16.80 13.72 24.21
N HIS A 163 15.59 13.16 24.15
CA HIS A 163 15.37 11.75 24.53
C HIS A 163 16.16 10.78 23.64
N VAL A 164 16.27 11.06 22.34
CA VAL A 164 17.09 10.26 21.41
C VAL A 164 18.58 10.34 21.77
N GLU A 165 19.06 11.50 22.20
CA GLU A 165 20.44 11.69 22.67
C GLU A 165 20.72 10.90 23.94
N ASP A 166 19.82 10.95 24.92
CA ASP A 166 20.00 10.31 26.22
C ASP A 166 19.88 8.78 26.14
N VAL A 167 18.89 8.27 25.39
CA VAL A 167 18.62 6.83 25.29
C VAL A 167 19.53 6.15 24.26
N ASN A 168 19.96 6.87 23.21
CA ASN A 168 20.67 6.35 22.05
C ASN A 168 20.04 5.05 21.48
N PRO A 169 18.76 5.08 21.07
CA PRO A 169 18.02 3.88 20.69
C PRO A 169 18.44 3.33 19.32
N SER A 170 18.28 2.02 19.15
CA SER A 170 18.38 1.32 17.87
C SER A 170 17.16 1.56 16.98
N LEU A 171 15.99 1.76 17.61
CA LEU A 171 14.70 2.03 16.98
C LEU A 171 13.98 3.17 17.69
N LEU A 172 13.57 4.18 16.92
CA LEU A 172 12.64 5.23 17.33
C LEU A 172 11.26 4.99 16.68
N VAL A 173 10.20 4.95 17.48
CA VAL A 173 8.81 4.99 17.01
C VAL A 173 8.19 6.33 17.42
N LEU A 174 7.70 7.11 16.46
CA LEU A 174 6.98 8.36 16.72
C LEU A 174 5.50 8.25 16.35
N ASP A 175 4.63 8.24 17.37
CA ASP A 175 3.17 8.08 17.23
C ASP A 175 2.39 9.30 17.77
N SER A 176 1.97 10.26 16.94
CA SER A 176 2.13 10.35 15.49
C SER A 176 2.96 11.57 15.08
N VAL A 177 3.42 11.58 13.83
CA VAL A 177 4.21 12.71 13.31
C VAL A 177 3.40 14.01 13.27
N GLN A 178 2.07 13.91 13.19
CA GLN A 178 1.17 15.07 13.19
C GLN A 178 1.14 15.81 14.53
N THR A 179 1.45 15.14 15.63
CA THR A 179 1.37 15.72 16.98
C THR A 179 2.66 16.40 17.44
N VAL A 180 3.75 16.27 16.67
CA VAL A 180 5.02 16.92 17.00
C VAL A 180 5.20 18.20 16.20
N ARG A 181 5.61 19.26 16.88
CA ARG A 181 5.92 20.56 16.27
C ARG A 181 7.41 20.86 16.30
N SER A 182 7.88 21.57 15.27
CA SER A 182 9.17 22.24 15.25
C SER A 182 8.96 23.76 15.42
N PRO A 183 9.46 24.36 16.51
CA PRO A 183 9.33 25.81 16.73
C PRO A 183 10.13 26.65 15.72
N ALA A 184 11.06 26.04 14.97
CA ALA A 184 11.89 26.71 13.99
C ALA A 184 11.20 26.91 12.63
N VAL A 185 9.96 26.44 12.47
CA VAL A 185 9.23 26.45 11.19
C VAL A 185 7.86 27.07 11.40
N ASP A 186 7.48 28.02 10.56
CA ASP A 186 6.13 28.56 10.58
C ASP A 186 5.14 27.57 9.94
N GLY A 187 4.00 27.35 10.59
CA GLY A 187 2.94 26.49 10.07
C GLY A 187 1.90 26.14 11.13
N THR A 188 0.77 25.60 10.69
CA THR A 188 -0.24 25.05 11.58
C THR A 188 0.21 23.72 12.15
N ASP A 189 -0.08 23.45 13.42
CA ASP A 189 0.14 22.14 14.04
C ASP A 189 -0.53 21.03 13.22
N GLY A 190 0.17 19.91 13.02
CA GLY A 190 -0.25 18.83 12.13
C GLY A 190 -0.29 19.17 10.64
N GLY A 191 0.04 20.40 10.25
CA GLY A 191 0.09 20.85 8.87
C GLY A 191 1.25 20.25 8.08
N ALA A 192 1.11 20.17 6.76
CA ALA A 192 2.10 19.52 5.88
C ALA A 192 3.51 20.14 5.95
N THR A 193 3.64 21.42 6.29
CA THR A 193 4.94 22.08 6.45
C THR A 193 5.63 21.64 7.74
N GLN A 194 4.91 21.64 8.87
CA GLN A 194 5.39 21.15 10.17
C GLN A 194 5.79 19.67 10.10
N VAL A 195 4.88 18.83 9.57
CA VAL A 195 5.11 17.39 9.42
C VAL A 195 6.35 17.07 8.56
N ARG A 196 6.55 17.80 7.45
CA ARG A 196 7.75 17.62 6.60
C ARG A 196 9.03 18.08 7.29
N ALA A 197 8.99 19.14 8.08
CA ALA A 197 10.14 19.61 8.85
C ALA A 197 10.58 18.58 9.90
N VAL A 198 9.62 18.08 10.69
CA VAL A 198 9.84 17.03 11.69
C VAL A 198 10.39 15.77 11.05
N ALA A 199 9.77 15.26 9.97
CA ALA A 199 10.24 14.07 9.28
C ALA A 199 11.65 14.25 8.69
N SER A 200 11.96 15.43 8.13
CA SER A 200 13.29 15.71 7.57
C SER A 200 14.36 15.75 8.65
N ALA A 201 14.08 16.36 9.80
CA ALA A 201 15.00 16.40 10.93
C ALA A 201 15.27 14.99 11.48
N LEU A 202 14.22 14.19 11.71
CA LEU A 202 14.34 12.81 12.17
C LEU A 202 15.03 11.91 11.15
N THR A 203 14.86 12.16 9.85
CA THR A 203 15.60 11.45 8.79
C THR A 203 17.10 11.75 8.85
N GLY A 204 17.48 13.01 9.09
CA GLY A 204 18.88 13.38 9.30
C GLY A 204 19.50 12.65 10.50
N VAL A 205 18.78 12.61 11.61
CA VAL A 205 19.22 11.95 12.86
C VAL A 205 19.28 10.43 12.73
N ALA A 206 18.29 9.81 12.09
CA ALA A 206 18.28 8.38 11.78
C ALA A 206 19.56 7.98 11.03
N LYS A 207 19.87 8.70 9.93
CA LYS A 207 21.02 8.42 9.08
C LYS A 207 22.35 8.67 9.76
N SER A 208 22.48 9.74 10.56
CA SER A 208 23.74 10.06 11.24
C SER A 208 24.07 9.07 12.37
N ARG A 209 23.04 8.50 13.01
CA ARG A 209 23.18 7.55 14.12
C ARG A 209 23.11 6.08 13.72
N GLY A 210 22.70 5.78 12.49
CA GLY A 210 22.37 4.40 12.09
C GLY A 210 21.14 3.84 12.83
N MET A 211 20.26 4.71 13.34
CA MET A 211 19.04 4.36 14.06
C MET A 211 17.89 4.20 13.06
N THR A 212 17.08 3.16 13.19
CA THR A 212 15.85 3.04 12.39
C THR A 212 14.76 3.92 12.99
N THR A 213 14.02 4.65 12.17
CA THR A 213 12.91 5.50 12.63
C THR A 213 11.61 5.09 11.96
N ILE A 214 10.56 4.86 12.75
CA ILE A 214 9.20 4.63 12.29
C ILE A 214 8.35 5.85 12.64
N LEU A 215 7.80 6.51 11.62
CA LEU A 215 6.87 7.61 11.74
C LEU A 215 5.44 7.08 11.54
N VAL A 216 4.56 7.31 12.50
CA VAL A 216 3.13 6.99 12.33
C VAL A 216 2.43 8.19 11.69
N GLY A 217 1.66 7.93 10.64
CA GLY A 217 0.83 8.93 9.98
C GLY A 217 -0.63 8.49 9.91
N HIS A 218 -1.55 9.33 10.38
CA HIS A 218 -2.98 9.13 10.16
C HIS A 218 -3.42 9.50 8.74
N VAL A 219 -4.27 8.65 8.13
CA VAL A 219 -4.98 8.97 6.88
C VAL A 219 -6.28 9.68 7.23
N THR A 220 -6.51 10.86 6.65
CA THR A 220 -7.78 11.59 6.80
C THR A 220 -8.83 11.06 5.82
N LYS A 221 -10.13 11.19 6.18
CA LYS A 221 -11.27 10.60 5.46
C LYS A 221 -11.40 11.01 3.99
N ASP A 222 -10.80 12.12 3.57
CA ASP A 222 -10.92 12.64 2.21
C ASP A 222 -9.80 12.18 1.27
N GLY A 223 -8.81 11.40 1.74
CA GLY A 223 -7.70 10.90 0.92
C GLY A 223 -6.81 11.98 0.25
N ALA A 224 -7.17 13.25 0.44
CA ALA A 224 -6.60 14.42 -0.18
C ALA A 224 -6.08 15.36 0.91
N ILE A 225 -4.75 15.35 1.05
CA ILE A 225 -3.97 16.51 1.51
C ILE A 225 -4.08 16.82 3.01
N ALA A 226 -3.54 15.93 3.85
CA ALA A 226 -2.68 16.25 5.00
C ALA A 226 -2.37 14.95 5.75
N GLY A 227 -1.11 14.53 5.81
CA GLY A 227 -0.68 13.36 6.57
C GLY A 227 0.39 12.55 5.82
N PRO A 228 0.10 11.38 5.23
CA PRO A 228 1.15 10.45 4.76
C PRO A 228 1.74 10.77 3.37
N ARG A 229 0.91 11.19 2.40
CA ARG A 229 1.36 11.46 1.01
C ARG A 229 2.46 12.52 0.88
N ALA A 230 2.44 13.51 1.76
CA ALA A 230 3.47 14.55 1.80
C ALA A 230 4.84 14.00 2.24
N LEU A 231 4.85 12.87 2.95
CA LEU A 231 6.04 12.21 3.47
C LEU A 231 6.50 11.02 2.60
N GLU A 232 5.64 10.47 1.75
CA GLU A 232 5.94 9.29 0.92
C GLU A 232 7.27 9.42 0.14
N HIS A 233 7.59 10.61 -0.35
CA HIS A 233 8.85 10.84 -1.08
C HIS A 233 10.07 11.05 -0.18
N LEU A 234 9.86 11.47 1.07
CA LEU A 234 10.92 11.78 2.04
C LEU A 234 11.44 10.53 2.76
N VAL A 235 10.59 9.52 2.93
CA VAL A 235 10.92 8.28 3.65
C VAL A 235 11.45 7.19 2.73
N ASP A 236 12.09 6.18 3.30
CA ASP A 236 12.66 5.06 2.55
C ASP A 236 11.63 3.95 2.31
N VAL A 237 10.75 3.71 3.28
CA VAL A 237 9.67 2.71 3.20
C VAL A 237 8.33 3.34 3.57
N VAL A 238 7.28 2.98 2.84
CA VAL A 238 5.89 3.35 3.15
C VAL A 238 5.08 2.08 3.33
N ILE A 239 4.42 1.98 4.47
CA ILE A 239 3.59 0.85 4.87
C ILE A 239 2.16 1.34 5.04
N SER A 240 1.23 0.69 4.36
CA SER A 240 -0.21 0.81 4.57
C SER A 240 -0.66 -0.24 5.58
N PHE A 241 -1.45 0.16 6.55
CA PHE A 241 -2.09 -0.72 7.52
C PHE A 241 -3.61 -0.60 7.33
N ASP A 242 -4.20 -1.65 6.76
CA ASP A 242 -5.58 -1.72 6.35
C ASP A 242 -6.35 -2.78 7.15
N GLY A 243 -7.65 -2.57 7.35
CA GLY A 243 -8.51 -3.50 8.06
C GLY A 243 -9.98 -3.24 7.77
N GLU A 244 -10.74 -4.31 7.57
CA GLU A 244 -12.20 -4.21 7.47
C GLU A 244 -12.85 -4.13 8.85
N ARG A 245 -13.91 -3.32 9.00
CA ARG A 245 -14.58 -3.08 10.28
C ARG A 245 -15.11 -4.35 10.96
N HIS A 246 -15.48 -5.36 10.18
CA HIS A 246 -16.11 -6.59 10.66
C HIS A 246 -15.15 -7.79 10.69
N SER A 247 -13.87 -7.58 10.39
CA SER A 247 -12.84 -8.63 10.44
C SER A 247 -11.85 -8.31 11.56
N THR A 248 -11.32 -9.34 12.23
CA THR A 248 -10.16 -9.21 13.14
C THR A 248 -8.84 -9.18 12.36
N LEU A 249 -8.88 -9.58 11.08
CA LEU A 249 -7.74 -9.56 10.19
C LEU A 249 -7.38 -8.12 9.80
N ARG A 250 -6.07 -7.89 9.74
CA ARG A 250 -5.43 -6.66 9.33
C ARG A 250 -4.35 -6.97 8.31
N MET A 251 -4.26 -6.13 7.30
CA MET A 251 -3.34 -6.27 6.19
C MET A 251 -2.30 -5.16 6.30
N VAL A 252 -1.04 -5.54 6.31
CA VAL A 252 0.09 -4.60 6.31
C VAL A 252 0.79 -4.75 4.97
N ARG A 253 0.87 -3.67 4.20
CA ARG A 253 1.39 -3.67 2.83
C ARG A 253 2.49 -2.64 2.67
N ALA A 254 3.63 -3.04 2.11
CA ALA A 254 4.67 -2.08 1.72
C ALA A 254 4.35 -1.49 0.34
N THR A 255 3.79 -0.28 0.27
CA THR A 255 3.51 0.41 -1.00
C THR A 255 4.77 1.04 -1.60
N LYS A 256 5.79 1.29 -0.77
CA LYS A 256 7.13 1.71 -1.18
C LYS A 256 8.14 0.98 -0.31
N ASN A 257 9.12 0.32 -0.91
CA ASN A 257 10.22 -0.29 -0.16
C ASN A 257 11.53 -0.15 -0.96
N ARG A 258 12.50 0.59 -0.41
CA ARG A 258 13.85 0.73 -1.02
C ARG A 258 14.77 -0.45 -0.72
N PHE A 259 14.41 -1.30 0.24
CA PHE A 259 15.26 -2.37 0.76
C PHE A 259 14.72 -3.78 0.47
N GLY A 260 13.52 -3.87 -0.09
CA GLY A 260 12.83 -5.12 -0.35
C GLY A 260 11.79 -4.97 -1.46
N PRO A 261 11.00 -6.01 -1.72
CA PRO A 261 9.93 -5.96 -2.72
C PRO A 261 8.88 -4.91 -2.33
N ALA A 262 8.41 -4.17 -3.33
CA ALA A 262 7.17 -3.42 -3.21
C ALA A 262 5.97 -4.38 -3.32
N ASP A 263 4.85 -3.99 -2.73
CA ASP A 263 3.56 -4.71 -2.72
C ASP A 263 3.55 -6.07 -1.98
N GLU A 264 4.54 -6.33 -1.13
CA GLU A 264 4.51 -7.46 -0.19
C GLU A 264 3.52 -7.20 0.94
N ILE A 265 2.85 -8.26 1.40
CA ILE A 265 1.78 -8.20 2.40
C ILE A 265 2.02 -9.14 3.55
N GLY A 266 1.91 -8.60 4.76
CA GLY A 266 1.80 -9.33 6.01
C GLY A 266 0.35 -9.32 6.49
N CYS A 267 -0.13 -10.47 6.95
CA CYS A 267 -1.46 -10.60 7.54
C CYS A 267 -1.32 -10.68 9.05
N PHE A 268 -2.18 -9.98 9.78
CA PHE A 268 -2.14 -9.93 11.24
C PHE A 268 -3.54 -10.04 11.81
N GLU A 269 -3.68 -10.72 12.94
CA GLU A 269 -4.89 -10.67 13.76
C GLU A 269 -4.61 -9.83 14.99
N ILE A 270 -5.51 -8.88 15.27
CA ILE A 270 -5.44 -8.06 16.48
C ILE A 270 -6.46 -8.58 17.48
N GLY A 271 -5.95 -9.14 18.57
CA GLY A 271 -6.77 -9.62 19.68
C GLY A 271 -6.47 -8.86 20.97
N ASP A 272 -7.10 -9.31 22.05
CA ASP A 272 -6.91 -8.71 23.38
C ASP A 272 -5.47 -8.84 23.88
N THR A 273 -4.78 -9.91 23.48
CA THR A 273 -3.41 -10.24 23.90
C THR A 273 -2.33 -9.65 23.00
N GLY A 274 -2.69 -8.86 21.98
CA GLY A 274 -1.73 -8.20 21.10
C GLY A 274 -1.96 -8.47 19.62
N VAL A 275 -0.87 -8.40 18.84
CA VAL A 275 -0.89 -8.54 17.38
C VAL A 275 -0.16 -9.81 16.99
N VAL A 276 -0.85 -10.73 16.32
CA VAL A 276 -0.30 -12.02 15.92
C VAL A 276 -0.22 -12.09 14.40
N GLY A 277 0.96 -12.43 13.87
CA GLY A 277 1.13 -12.67 12.43
C GLY A 277 0.35 -13.91 11.99
N VAL A 278 -0.31 -13.83 10.83
CA VAL A 278 -1.07 -14.91 10.20
C VAL A 278 -0.36 -15.34 8.91
N PRO A 279 0.52 -16.37 8.97
CA PRO A 279 1.25 -16.83 7.79
C PRO A 279 0.33 -17.39 6.71
N ASP A 280 -0.82 -17.93 7.11
CA ASP A 280 -1.79 -18.53 6.20
C ASP A 280 -3.23 -18.11 6.53
N PRO A 281 -3.71 -16.99 5.95
CA PRO A 281 -5.08 -16.52 6.17
C PRO A 281 -6.11 -17.28 5.33
N SER A 282 -5.69 -18.26 4.51
CA SER A 282 -6.56 -18.89 3.51
C SER A 282 -7.81 -19.56 4.10
N HIS A 283 -7.72 -20.04 5.34
CA HIS A 283 -8.85 -20.61 6.07
C HIS A 283 -9.96 -19.61 6.41
N LEU A 284 -9.68 -18.30 6.38
CA LEU A 284 -10.69 -17.25 6.59
C LEU A 284 -11.54 -17.00 5.34
N PHE A 285 -11.04 -17.38 4.16
CA PHE A 285 -11.60 -17.00 2.87
C PHE A 285 -12.20 -18.18 2.10
N VAL A 286 -12.07 -19.39 2.63
CA VAL A 286 -12.60 -20.63 2.05
C VAL A 286 -13.35 -21.41 3.12
N SER A 287 -14.59 -21.79 2.81
CA SER A 287 -15.44 -22.59 3.70
C SER A 287 -14.88 -24.01 3.83
N ARG A 288 -14.70 -24.49 5.06
CA ARG A 288 -14.43 -25.91 5.32
C ARG A 288 -15.72 -26.71 5.21
N ARG A 289 -15.94 -27.37 4.07
CA ARG A 289 -17.08 -28.26 3.86
C ARG A 289 -16.63 -29.72 3.80
N SER A 290 -17.41 -30.61 4.40
CA SER A 290 -17.22 -32.07 4.32
C SER A 290 -17.73 -32.66 2.99
N ALA A 291 -18.62 -31.95 2.29
CA ALA A 291 -19.17 -32.35 0.99
C ALA A 291 -19.24 -31.15 0.03
N PRO A 292 -19.08 -31.39 -1.29
CA PRO A 292 -19.17 -30.33 -2.28
C PRO A 292 -20.65 -29.89 -2.44
N VAL A 293 -20.86 -28.59 -2.62
CA VAL A 293 -22.21 -28.00 -2.75
C VAL A 293 -22.34 -27.23 -4.07
N PRO A 294 -23.53 -27.23 -4.70
CA PRO A 294 -23.80 -26.39 -5.85
C PRO A 294 -23.55 -24.91 -5.54
N GLY A 295 -23.09 -24.17 -6.55
CA GLY A 295 -22.94 -22.73 -6.43
C GLY A 295 -21.68 -22.28 -5.71
N SER A 296 -20.66 -23.12 -5.55
CA SER A 296 -19.40 -22.74 -4.92
C SER A 296 -18.22 -23.10 -5.81
N CYS A 297 -17.30 -22.15 -5.98
CA CYS A 297 -16.05 -22.36 -6.69
C CYS A 297 -14.92 -21.59 -6.00
N VAL A 298 -13.75 -22.21 -5.88
CA VAL A 298 -12.57 -21.57 -5.31
C VAL A 298 -11.71 -20.99 -6.44
N THR A 299 -11.08 -19.85 -6.17
CA THR A 299 -10.07 -19.20 -7.00
C THR A 299 -8.88 -18.77 -6.14
N VAL A 300 -7.82 -18.28 -6.78
CA VAL A 300 -6.71 -17.63 -6.09
C VAL A 300 -6.69 -16.18 -6.53
N THR A 301 -6.83 -15.26 -5.59
CA THR A 301 -6.65 -13.83 -5.82
C THR A 301 -5.21 -13.41 -5.55
N MET A 302 -4.80 -12.25 -6.06
CA MET A 302 -3.50 -11.64 -5.79
C MET A 302 -3.72 -10.34 -5.05
N GLU A 303 -3.38 -10.35 -3.76
CA GLU A 303 -3.25 -9.13 -2.98
C GLU A 303 -1.79 -8.68 -3.09
N GLY A 304 -1.52 -7.69 -3.94
CA GLY A 304 -0.15 -7.29 -4.27
C GLY A 304 0.67 -8.45 -4.83
N SER A 305 1.74 -8.83 -4.14
CA SER A 305 2.56 -10.01 -4.50
C SER A 305 2.05 -11.33 -3.91
N ARG A 306 1.13 -11.28 -2.93
CA ARG A 306 0.71 -12.44 -2.13
C ARG A 306 -0.52 -13.12 -2.76
N PRO A 307 -0.40 -14.40 -3.19
CA PRO A 307 -1.55 -15.17 -3.60
C PRO A 307 -2.39 -15.55 -2.37
N LEU A 308 -3.71 -15.40 -2.45
CA LEU A 308 -4.67 -15.75 -1.41
C LEU A 308 -5.79 -16.58 -2.00
N LEU A 309 -6.20 -17.65 -1.33
CA LEU A 309 -7.41 -18.36 -1.74
C LEU A 309 -8.64 -17.50 -1.50
N ALA A 310 -9.61 -17.59 -2.39
CA ALA A 310 -10.91 -16.98 -2.23
C ALA A 310 -12.00 -17.90 -2.78
N GLU A 311 -13.10 -18.03 -2.03
CA GLU A 311 -14.28 -18.75 -2.50
C GLU A 311 -15.33 -17.78 -3.04
N VAL A 312 -15.79 -18.04 -4.26
CA VAL A 312 -16.91 -17.38 -4.91
C VAL A 312 -18.14 -18.28 -4.79
N GLN A 313 -19.25 -17.69 -4.36
CA GLN A 313 -20.53 -18.34 -4.21
C GLN A 313 -21.56 -17.70 -5.13
N ALA A 314 -22.45 -18.53 -5.66
CA ALA A 314 -23.60 -18.11 -6.42
C ALA A 314 -24.84 -18.88 -5.96
N LEU A 315 -25.99 -18.21 -5.99
CA LEU A 315 -27.30 -18.81 -5.80
C LEU A 315 -28.18 -18.34 -6.96
N VAL A 316 -28.74 -19.31 -7.67
CA VAL A 316 -29.66 -19.08 -8.78
C VAL A 316 -31.02 -19.61 -8.35
N ALA A 317 -32.02 -18.72 -8.29
CA ALA A 317 -33.37 -19.06 -7.89
C ALA A 317 -34.37 -18.66 -8.97
N THR A 318 -35.47 -19.40 -9.09
CA THR A 318 -36.58 -19.02 -9.97
C THR A 318 -37.21 -17.72 -9.46
N SER A 319 -37.32 -16.69 -10.30
CA SER A 319 -37.92 -15.42 -9.91
C SER A 319 -39.42 -15.61 -9.60
N GLY A 320 -39.79 -15.41 -8.33
CA GLY A 320 -41.12 -15.75 -7.78
C GLY A 320 -42.25 -14.76 -8.04
N GLY A 321 -42.13 -13.85 -9.02
CA GLY A 321 -43.18 -12.87 -9.31
C GLY A 321 -42.78 -11.99 -10.49
N GLY A 322 -43.74 -11.66 -11.37
CA GLY A 322 -43.57 -11.06 -12.71
C GLY A 322 -42.95 -9.66 -12.80
N GLY A 323 -41.94 -9.35 -11.99
CA GLY A 323 -41.03 -8.21 -12.13
C GLY A 323 -39.69 -8.62 -12.75
N SER A 324 -38.77 -7.67 -12.85
CA SER A 324 -37.42 -7.96 -13.34
C SER A 324 -36.64 -8.85 -12.35
N PRO A 325 -35.91 -9.86 -12.85
CA PRO A 325 -35.10 -10.71 -12.00
C PRO A 325 -34.04 -9.95 -11.21
N ARG A 326 -33.86 -10.34 -9.96
CA ARG A 326 -32.93 -9.70 -9.03
C ARG A 326 -31.51 -10.15 -9.32
N ARG A 327 -30.59 -9.18 -9.31
CA ARG A 327 -29.14 -9.42 -9.38
C ARG A 327 -28.50 -8.73 -8.21
N ALA A 328 -28.03 -9.50 -7.23
CA ALA A 328 -27.44 -8.98 -6.01
C ALA A 328 -26.01 -9.50 -5.84
N VAL A 329 -25.11 -8.61 -5.45
CA VAL A 329 -23.67 -8.88 -5.42
C VAL A 329 -23.10 -8.40 -4.09
N SER A 330 -22.26 -9.22 -3.47
CA SER A 330 -21.51 -8.85 -2.25
C SER A 330 -20.04 -9.24 -2.39
N GLY A 331 -19.11 -8.32 -2.11
CA GLY A 331 -17.66 -8.60 -2.16
C GLY A 331 -17.08 -8.90 -3.55
N LEU A 332 -17.87 -8.76 -4.63
CA LEU A 332 -17.44 -8.86 -6.02
C LEU A 332 -17.77 -7.56 -6.76
N ASP A 333 -17.09 -7.32 -7.89
CA ASP A 333 -17.44 -6.20 -8.77
C ASP A 333 -18.77 -6.45 -9.52
N SER A 334 -19.72 -5.53 -9.38
CA SER A 334 -21.07 -5.70 -9.93
C SER A 334 -21.10 -5.68 -11.47
N GLN A 335 -20.20 -4.94 -12.12
CA GLN A 335 -20.10 -4.89 -13.57
C GLN A 335 -19.55 -6.20 -14.14
N ARG A 336 -18.51 -6.77 -13.52
CA ARG A 336 -17.99 -8.10 -13.85
C ARG A 336 -19.03 -9.18 -13.65
N VAL A 337 -19.78 -9.17 -12.54
CA VAL A 337 -20.85 -10.15 -12.33
C VAL A 337 -21.93 -10.06 -13.42
N ALA A 338 -22.34 -8.85 -13.80
CA ALA A 338 -23.30 -8.67 -14.90
C ALA A 338 -22.76 -9.20 -16.23
N MET A 339 -21.48 -8.94 -16.54
CA MET A 339 -20.81 -9.42 -17.74
C MET A 339 -20.71 -10.96 -17.76
N VAL A 340 -20.20 -11.56 -16.70
CA VAL A 340 -20.04 -13.02 -16.58
C VAL A 340 -21.39 -13.72 -16.66
N ASN A 341 -22.44 -13.19 -16.02
CA ASN A 341 -23.81 -13.70 -16.19
C ASN A 341 -24.24 -13.75 -17.66
N ALA A 342 -24.03 -12.68 -18.41
CA ALA A 342 -24.40 -12.62 -19.83
C ALA A 342 -23.61 -13.63 -20.68
N VAL A 343 -22.32 -13.83 -20.37
CA VAL A 343 -21.48 -14.81 -21.08
C VAL A 343 -21.88 -16.25 -20.73
N VAL A 344 -22.12 -16.56 -19.45
CA VAL A 344 -22.60 -17.88 -19.00
C VAL A 344 -23.93 -18.22 -19.66
N GLU A 345 -24.82 -17.25 -19.82
CA GLU A 345 -26.08 -17.46 -20.52
C GLU A 345 -25.88 -17.69 -22.02
N ARG A 346 -25.20 -16.77 -22.71
CA ARG A 346 -25.12 -16.79 -24.17
C ARG A 346 -24.16 -17.84 -24.72
N ARG A 347 -23.06 -18.10 -24.01
CA ARG A 347 -21.96 -19.00 -24.44
C ARG A 347 -21.96 -20.31 -23.67
N GLY A 348 -22.34 -20.27 -22.40
CA GLY A 348 -22.44 -21.45 -21.54
C GLY A 348 -23.76 -22.22 -21.65
N GLY A 349 -24.77 -21.65 -22.32
CA GLY A 349 -26.06 -22.30 -22.55
C GLY A 349 -26.92 -22.44 -21.28
N VAL A 350 -26.66 -21.63 -20.25
CA VAL A 350 -27.39 -21.64 -18.98
C VAL A 350 -28.52 -20.61 -19.02
N LYS A 351 -29.77 -21.03 -18.78
CA LYS A 351 -30.90 -20.09 -18.79
C LYS A 351 -30.90 -19.24 -17.51
N LEU A 352 -30.59 -17.95 -17.64
CA LEU A 352 -30.50 -17.02 -16.50
C LEU A 352 -31.40 -15.79 -16.67
N ALA A 353 -31.92 -15.51 -17.87
CA ALA A 353 -32.72 -14.33 -18.16
C ALA A 353 -33.91 -14.09 -17.22
N GLU A 354 -34.51 -15.16 -16.69
CA GLU A 354 -35.69 -15.14 -15.82
C GLU A 354 -35.39 -15.60 -14.38
N ALA A 355 -34.11 -15.75 -14.04
CA ALA A 355 -33.69 -16.23 -12.73
C ALA A 355 -33.09 -15.10 -11.89
N ASP A 356 -33.39 -15.12 -10.59
CA ASP A 356 -32.68 -14.29 -9.62
C ASP A 356 -31.28 -14.87 -9.43
N VAL A 357 -30.25 -14.02 -9.54
CA VAL A 357 -28.84 -14.41 -9.37
C VAL A 357 -28.23 -13.60 -8.24
N PHE A 358 -27.79 -14.31 -7.21
CA PHE A 358 -27.02 -13.75 -6.11
C PHE A 358 -25.59 -14.27 -6.22
N ALA A 359 -24.60 -13.38 -6.12
CA ALA A 359 -23.19 -13.75 -6.12
C ALA A 359 -22.47 -13.09 -4.95
N ALA A 360 -21.62 -13.85 -4.25
CA ALA A 360 -20.88 -13.34 -3.10
C ALA A 360 -19.49 -13.96 -3.01
N SER A 361 -18.55 -13.24 -2.40
CA SER A 361 -17.32 -13.84 -1.88
C SER A 361 -17.51 -14.30 -0.43
N VAL A 362 -16.78 -15.35 -0.04
CA VAL A 362 -16.75 -15.83 1.35
C VAL A 362 -15.74 -15.03 2.18
N GLY A 363 -16.03 -14.88 3.47
CA GLY A 363 -15.11 -14.23 4.44
C GLY A 363 -15.04 -12.72 4.32
N GLY A 364 -15.96 -12.09 3.58
CA GLY A 364 -16.01 -10.63 3.39
C GLY A 364 -14.99 -10.08 2.41
N VAL A 365 -14.13 -10.93 1.82
CA VAL A 365 -13.05 -10.51 0.92
C VAL A 365 -13.59 -9.77 -0.28
N ARG A 366 -13.06 -8.58 -0.55
CA ARG A 366 -13.35 -7.89 -1.81
C ARG A 366 -12.48 -8.45 -2.94
N ILE A 367 -13.10 -9.09 -3.92
CA ILE A 367 -12.44 -9.63 -5.11
C ILE A 367 -12.69 -8.69 -6.29
N VAL A 368 -11.66 -7.93 -6.66
CA VAL A 368 -11.72 -6.95 -7.77
C VAL A 368 -10.63 -7.25 -8.80
N GLU A 369 -10.65 -8.44 -9.39
CA GLU A 369 -9.70 -8.79 -10.44
C GLU A 369 -10.27 -9.79 -11.46
N PRO A 370 -9.75 -9.80 -12.70
CA PRO A 370 -10.23 -10.69 -13.76
C PRO A 370 -10.00 -12.18 -13.48
N ALA A 371 -9.02 -12.54 -12.64
CA ALA A 371 -8.66 -13.94 -12.39
C ALA A 371 -9.80 -14.79 -11.80
N ALA A 372 -10.75 -14.14 -11.13
CA ALA A 372 -11.90 -14.77 -10.51
C ALA A 372 -13.08 -15.00 -11.45
N ASP A 373 -13.04 -14.47 -12.68
CA ASP A 373 -14.19 -14.51 -13.61
C ASP A 373 -14.58 -15.95 -13.96
N LEU A 374 -13.61 -16.84 -14.20
CA LEU A 374 -13.88 -18.25 -14.47
C LEU A 374 -14.51 -18.96 -13.25
N ALA A 375 -14.01 -18.69 -12.04
CA ALA A 375 -14.59 -19.27 -10.83
C ALA A 375 -16.03 -18.81 -10.60
N LEU A 376 -16.30 -17.52 -10.83
CA LEU A 376 -17.65 -16.97 -10.80
C LEU A 376 -18.56 -17.63 -11.83
N ALA A 377 -18.09 -17.79 -13.06
CA ALA A 377 -18.85 -18.43 -14.13
C ALA A 377 -19.23 -19.88 -13.78
N LEU A 378 -18.29 -20.64 -13.22
CA LEU A 378 -18.50 -22.00 -12.74
C LEU A 378 -19.44 -22.06 -11.54
N ALA A 379 -19.33 -21.13 -10.59
CA ALA A 379 -20.25 -21.05 -9.45
C ALA A 379 -21.69 -20.80 -9.93
N ILE A 380 -21.91 -19.82 -10.81
CA ILE A 380 -23.25 -19.53 -11.37
C ILE A 380 -23.81 -20.75 -12.10
N ALA A 381 -23.03 -21.37 -12.98
CA ALA A 381 -23.47 -22.54 -13.73
C ALA A 381 -23.73 -23.75 -12.83
N SER A 382 -22.92 -23.93 -11.78
CA SER A 382 -23.09 -24.97 -10.76
C SER A 382 -24.41 -24.79 -10.00
N ALA A 383 -24.72 -23.56 -9.58
CA ALA A 383 -25.98 -23.23 -8.91
C ALA A 383 -27.19 -23.44 -9.83
N ALA A 384 -27.13 -22.95 -11.07
CA ALA A 384 -28.24 -23.06 -12.02
C ALA A 384 -28.53 -24.53 -12.43
N LYS A 385 -27.50 -25.38 -12.47
CA LYS A 385 -27.64 -26.80 -12.79
C LYS A 385 -27.92 -27.68 -11.57
N ASP A 386 -27.88 -27.10 -10.37
CA ASP A 386 -27.92 -27.81 -9.08
C ASP A 386 -26.90 -28.98 -9.03
N ARG A 387 -25.69 -28.73 -9.54
CA ARG A 387 -24.61 -29.73 -9.62
C ARG A 387 -23.32 -29.17 -9.03
N PRO A 388 -22.78 -29.76 -7.96
CA PRO A 388 -21.55 -29.28 -7.34
C PRO A 388 -20.32 -29.48 -8.24
N LEU A 389 -19.30 -28.65 -8.06
CA LEU A 389 -17.98 -28.88 -8.64
C LEU A 389 -17.23 -29.99 -7.87
N PRO A 390 -16.33 -30.75 -8.52
CA PRO A 390 -15.51 -31.73 -7.84
C PRO A 390 -14.62 -31.10 -6.76
N LEU A 391 -14.40 -31.83 -5.66
CA LEU A 391 -13.51 -31.38 -4.58
C LEU A 391 -12.06 -31.28 -5.07
N GLY A 392 -11.32 -30.31 -4.52
CA GLY A 392 -9.90 -30.09 -4.85
C GLY A 392 -9.67 -29.46 -6.22
N VAL A 393 -10.73 -28.99 -6.89
CA VAL A 393 -10.67 -28.22 -8.13
C VAL A 393 -10.72 -26.72 -7.82
N ILE A 394 -9.79 -25.97 -8.39
CA ILE A 394 -9.77 -24.50 -8.38
C ILE A 394 -9.91 -23.97 -9.80
N ALA A 395 -10.37 -22.73 -9.97
CA ALA A 395 -10.49 -22.11 -11.28
C ALA A 395 -9.81 -20.74 -11.35
N LEU A 396 -9.04 -20.54 -12.42
CA LEU A 396 -8.25 -19.34 -12.67
C LEU A 396 -8.40 -18.92 -14.13
N GLY A 397 -8.84 -17.70 -14.38
CA GLY A 397 -8.91 -17.16 -15.74
C GLY A 397 -9.88 -16.01 -15.86
N GLU A 398 -9.56 -15.11 -16.79
CA GLU A 398 -10.46 -14.02 -17.20
C GLU A 398 -11.42 -14.54 -18.27
N VAL A 399 -12.70 -14.18 -18.15
CA VAL A 399 -13.73 -14.60 -19.12
C VAL A 399 -13.96 -13.45 -20.10
N GLY A 400 -13.66 -13.69 -21.38
CA GLY A 400 -13.96 -12.74 -22.44
C GLY A 400 -15.43 -12.79 -22.88
N LEU A 401 -15.89 -11.73 -23.56
CA LEU A 401 -17.28 -11.63 -24.06
C LEU A 401 -17.63 -12.70 -25.12
N SER A 402 -16.64 -13.24 -25.81
CA SER A 402 -16.81 -14.38 -26.74
C SER A 402 -16.93 -15.72 -26.01
N GLY A 403 -16.65 -15.75 -24.70
CA GLY A 403 -16.61 -16.97 -23.88
C GLY A 403 -15.23 -17.60 -23.79
N GLU A 404 -14.19 -17.00 -24.39
CA GLU A 404 -12.81 -17.46 -24.28
C GLU A 404 -12.25 -17.23 -22.86
N ILE A 405 -11.38 -18.14 -22.40
CA ILE A 405 -10.70 -18.01 -21.12
C ILE A 405 -9.28 -17.47 -21.37
N ARG A 406 -8.99 -16.31 -20.78
CA ARG A 406 -7.74 -15.58 -21.00
C ARG A 406 -6.80 -15.71 -19.81
N ARG A 407 -5.50 -15.63 -20.10
CA ARG A 407 -4.43 -15.66 -19.08
C ARG A 407 -4.51 -14.44 -18.16
N VAL A 408 -4.18 -14.67 -16.90
CA VAL A 408 -4.14 -13.65 -15.86
C VAL A 408 -2.73 -13.52 -15.28
N GLY A 409 -2.41 -12.37 -14.70
CA GLY A 409 -1.11 -12.13 -14.08
C GLY A 409 -0.84 -13.09 -12.92
N GLY A 410 0.42 -13.54 -12.80
CA GLY A 410 0.88 -14.31 -11.64
C GLY A 410 0.48 -15.79 -11.61
N MET A 411 0.11 -16.41 -12.74
CA MET A 411 -0.32 -17.81 -12.82
C MET A 411 0.54 -18.78 -12.00
N GLY A 412 1.87 -18.73 -12.15
CA GLY A 412 2.77 -19.62 -11.41
C GLY A 412 2.66 -19.48 -9.88
N ARG A 413 2.53 -18.25 -9.37
CA ARG A 413 2.34 -17.99 -7.92
C ARG A 413 0.97 -18.48 -7.44
N ARG A 414 -0.08 -18.23 -8.23
CA ARG A 414 -1.44 -18.69 -7.93
C ARG A 414 -1.52 -20.22 -7.87
N LEU A 415 -0.97 -20.90 -8.87
CA LEU A 415 -0.93 -22.35 -8.92
C LEU A 415 -0.09 -22.95 -7.80
N ALA A 416 1.08 -22.36 -7.51
CA ALA A 416 1.92 -22.79 -6.39
C ALA A 416 1.18 -22.68 -5.05
N GLU A 417 0.44 -21.59 -4.83
CA GLU A 417 -0.36 -21.40 -3.61
C GLU A 417 -1.51 -22.40 -3.53
N ALA A 418 -2.27 -22.58 -4.61
CA ALA A 418 -3.32 -23.58 -4.64
C ALA A 418 -2.80 -25.00 -4.35
N ALA A 419 -1.63 -25.36 -4.90
CA ALA A 419 -0.99 -26.64 -4.62
C ALA A 419 -0.52 -26.74 -3.16
N ARG A 420 0.06 -25.67 -2.60
CA ARG A 420 0.46 -25.59 -1.19
C ARG A 420 -0.73 -25.81 -0.24
N GLN A 421 -1.91 -25.36 -0.65
CA GLN A 421 -3.18 -25.50 0.07
C GLN A 421 -3.88 -26.85 -0.15
N GLY A 422 -3.27 -27.75 -0.94
CA GLY A 422 -3.77 -29.10 -1.16
C GLY A 422 -4.80 -29.25 -2.29
N TYR A 423 -4.99 -28.25 -3.14
CA TYR A 423 -5.78 -28.41 -4.36
C TYR A 423 -5.02 -29.29 -5.36
N THR A 424 -5.72 -30.25 -5.95
CA THR A 424 -5.13 -31.30 -6.80
C THR A 424 -5.38 -31.07 -8.28
N ALA A 425 -6.31 -30.18 -8.63
CA ALA A 425 -6.60 -29.82 -10.00
C ALA A 425 -6.93 -28.33 -10.15
N ALA A 426 -6.52 -27.73 -11.27
CA ALA A 426 -6.84 -26.35 -11.61
C ALA A 426 -7.38 -26.26 -13.04
N LEU A 427 -8.57 -25.65 -13.19
CA LEU A 427 -9.04 -25.18 -14.50
C LEU A 427 -8.35 -23.86 -14.81
N VAL A 428 -7.67 -23.83 -15.95
CA VAL A 428 -6.80 -22.72 -16.34
C VAL A 428 -6.93 -22.45 -17.85
N PRO A 429 -6.64 -21.24 -18.33
CA PRO A 429 -6.50 -20.99 -19.76
C PRO A 429 -5.37 -21.82 -20.37
N GLU A 430 -5.37 -21.96 -21.69
CA GLU A 430 -4.27 -22.60 -22.41
C GLU A 430 -2.93 -21.88 -22.14
N ASP A 431 -1.83 -22.65 -22.17
CA ASP A 431 -0.46 -22.19 -21.95
C ASP A 431 -0.27 -21.48 -20.59
N SER A 432 -0.85 -22.02 -19.53
CA SER A 432 -0.75 -21.43 -18.17
C SER A 432 0.60 -21.68 -17.47
N GLY A 433 1.55 -22.29 -18.16
CA GLY A 433 2.87 -22.64 -17.65
C GLY A 433 2.90 -24.02 -16.99
N PRO A 434 4.02 -24.37 -16.32
CA PRO A 434 4.19 -25.70 -15.76
C PRO A 434 3.29 -25.94 -14.54
N ALA A 435 2.77 -27.17 -14.44
CA ALA A 435 2.00 -27.62 -13.29
C ALA A 435 2.89 -27.73 -12.02
N PRO A 436 2.45 -27.23 -10.86
CA PRO A 436 3.09 -27.55 -9.58
C PRO A 436 3.05 -29.06 -9.30
N LYS A 437 4.00 -29.56 -8.50
CA LYS A 437 4.02 -30.97 -8.09
C LYS A 437 2.71 -31.34 -7.37
N GLY A 438 2.09 -32.45 -7.77
CA GLY A 438 0.84 -32.93 -7.16
C GLY A 438 -0.43 -32.25 -7.66
N MET A 439 -0.33 -31.29 -8.59
CA MET A 439 -1.47 -30.61 -9.20
C MET A 439 -1.59 -30.95 -10.70
N ARG A 440 -2.80 -31.23 -11.16
CA ARG A 440 -3.13 -31.41 -12.57
C ARG A 440 -3.72 -30.12 -13.15
N LEU A 441 -3.17 -29.62 -14.24
CA LEU A 441 -3.76 -28.50 -14.98
C LEU A 441 -4.76 -29.02 -16.01
N ILE A 442 -5.94 -28.40 -16.06
CA ILE A 442 -7.03 -28.71 -16.97
C ILE A 442 -7.22 -27.47 -17.84
N GLU A 443 -6.59 -27.46 -19.01
CA GLU A 443 -6.58 -26.29 -19.91
C GLU A 443 -7.91 -26.12 -20.64
N VAL A 444 -8.58 -24.99 -20.46
CA VAL A 444 -9.90 -24.70 -21.01
C VAL A 444 -9.81 -23.45 -21.90
N PRO A 445 -9.91 -23.57 -23.24
CA PRO A 445 -9.84 -22.41 -24.13
C PRO A 445 -11.06 -21.51 -24.02
N ASP A 446 -12.21 -22.08 -23.66
CA ASP A 446 -13.48 -21.38 -23.55
C ASP A 446 -14.39 -21.99 -22.46
N LEU A 447 -15.46 -21.28 -22.16
CA LEU A 447 -16.43 -21.66 -21.14
C LEU A 447 -17.17 -22.97 -21.47
N GLY A 448 -17.38 -23.26 -22.75
CA GLY A 448 -18.02 -24.50 -23.19
C GLY A 448 -17.16 -25.72 -22.90
N ALA A 449 -15.85 -25.63 -23.18
CA ALA A 449 -14.86 -26.63 -22.82
C ALA A 449 -14.76 -26.81 -21.31
N ALA A 450 -14.79 -25.71 -20.54
CA ALA A 450 -14.79 -25.77 -19.08
C ALA A 450 -16.00 -26.54 -18.54
N PHE A 451 -17.20 -26.27 -19.06
CA PHE A 451 -18.41 -26.96 -18.62
C PHE A 451 -18.40 -28.45 -18.99
N THR A 452 -18.01 -28.78 -20.22
CA THR A 452 -17.97 -30.17 -20.71
C THR A 452 -16.99 -31.05 -19.93
N ARG A 453 -15.91 -30.48 -19.40
CA ARG A 453 -14.95 -31.24 -18.58
C ARG A 453 -15.40 -31.47 -17.14
N LEU A 454 -16.39 -30.71 -16.68
CA LEU A 454 -16.89 -30.77 -15.30
C LEU A 454 -18.24 -31.50 -15.19
N TRP A 455 -19.09 -31.42 -16.20
CA TRP A 455 -20.40 -32.06 -16.29
C TRP A 455 -20.64 -32.61 -17.69
#